data_AF-A0A497GFF4-F1
#
_entry.id   AF-A0A497GFF4-F1
#
_cell.length_a   1.000
_cell.length_b   1.000
_cell.length_c   1.000
_cell.angle_alpha   90.00
_cell.angle_beta   90.00
_cell.angle_gamma   90.00
#
_symmetry.space_group_name_H-M   'P 1'
#
loop_
_entity.id
_entity.type
_entity.pdbx_description
1 polymer ?
#
loop_
_entity_poly.entity_id
_entity_poly.type
_entity_poly.pdbx_seq_one_letter_code
_entity_poly.pdbx_strand_id
1 'polypeptide(L)'
;MIKILNRYDFTSLNILDIFWEIYADGKVVQKGKLPALYTPPHCKEKVVVPFRMPVLEPGTEYWLVLRYKLSQDTPWAEKEYEVDGLSLSYRLMFLRDLF
;
A
#
# COMPACT_ATOMS: atom_id res chain seq x y z
N MET A 1 -1.32 10.68 -4.69
CA MET A 1 0.01 10.33 -4.14
C MET A 1 -0.12 10.04 -2.65
N ILE A 2 0.59 9.04 -2.15
CA ILE A 2 0.65 8.69 -0.72
C ILE A 2 2.08 8.85 -0.21
N LYS A 3 2.27 9.04 1.09
CA LYS A 3 3.60 9.08 1.73
C LYS A 3 3.84 7.80 2.49
N ILE A 4 4.87 7.07 2.12
CA ILE A 4 5.31 5.85 2.79
C ILE A 4 6.50 6.20 3.66
N LEU A 5 6.49 5.74 4.91
CA LEU A 5 7.61 5.84 5.85
C LEU A 5 8.16 4.44 6.08
N ASN A 6 9.44 4.23 5.78
CA ASN A 6 10.13 3.04 6.20
C ASN A 6 10.39 3.12 7.73
N ARG A 7 9.81 2.19 8.49
CA ARG A 7 9.99 2.08 9.94
C ARG A 7 11.01 1.03 10.35
N TYR A 8 11.59 0.28 9.41
CA TYR A 8 12.69 -0.64 9.72
C TYR A 8 13.93 0.14 10.16
N ASP A 9 14.68 -0.45 11.10
CA ASP A 9 15.91 0.14 11.63
C ASP A 9 17.10 -0.04 10.70
N PHE A 10 17.12 -1.14 9.91
CA PHE A 10 18.29 -1.52 9.09
C PHE A 10 17.96 -1.90 7.65
N THR A 11 16.69 -2.16 7.33
CA THR A 11 16.30 -2.76 6.05
C THR A 11 15.60 -1.75 5.14
N SER A 12 15.98 -1.70 3.86
CA SER A 12 15.27 -0.93 2.84
C SER A 12 13.96 -1.62 2.42
N LEU A 13 12.99 -0.87 1.89
CA LEU A 13 11.70 -1.43 1.45
C LEU A 13 11.79 -2.29 0.17
N ASN A 14 12.97 -2.42 -0.45
CA ASN A 14 13.17 -3.23 -1.66
C ASN A 14 12.98 -4.73 -1.43
N ILE A 15 12.90 -5.16 -0.17
CA ILE A 15 12.58 -6.52 0.21
C ILE A 15 11.07 -6.82 0.18
N LEU A 16 10.23 -5.80 -0.02
CA LEU A 16 8.77 -5.93 0.03
C LEU A 16 8.14 -5.80 -1.37
N ASP A 17 7.25 -6.74 -1.67
CA ASP A 17 6.28 -6.60 -2.74
C ASP A 17 5.01 -5.95 -2.17
N ILE A 18 4.69 -4.75 -2.64
CA ILE A 18 3.52 -3.99 -2.16
C ILE A 18 2.40 -4.08 -3.18
N PHE A 19 1.23 -4.51 -2.71
CA PHE A 19 -0.02 -4.61 -3.44
C PHE A 19 -1.00 -3.56 -2.94
N TRP A 20 -1.88 -3.11 -3.82
CA TRP A 20 -2.92 -2.16 -3.48
C TRP A 20 -4.27 -2.67 -3.98
N GLU A 21 -5.32 -2.37 -3.22
CA GLU A 21 -6.70 -2.70 -3.53
C GLU A 21 -7.58 -1.47 -3.24
N ILE A 22 -8.51 -1.17 -4.14
CA ILE A 22 -9.59 -0.21 -3.89
C ILE A 22 -10.86 -1.00 -3.62
N TYR A 23 -11.44 -0.76 -2.45
CA TYR A 23 -12.76 -1.27 -2.09
C TYR A 23 -13.81 -0.19 -2.29
N ALA A 24 -15.01 -0.59 -2.73
CA ALA A 24 -16.24 0.20 -2.74
C ALA A 24 -17.32 -0.63 -2.06
N ASP A 25 -17.86 -0.16 -0.93
CA ASP A 25 -18.85 -0.89 -0.11
C ASP A 25 -18.48 -2.35 0.15
N GLY A 26 -17.21 -2.58 0.51
CA GLY A 26 -16.68 -3.92 0.82
C GLY A 26 -16.31 -4.78 -0.39
N LYS A 27 -16.48 -4.30 -1.63
CA LYS A 27 -16.08 -5.01 -2.86
C LYS A 27 -14.82 -4.43 -3.47
N VAL A 28 -13.86 -5.27 -3.83
CA VAL A 28 -12.66 -4.84 -4.56
C VAL A 28 -13.05 -4.42 -5.98
N VAL A 29 -12.91 -3.13 -6.30
CA VAL A 29 -13.20 -2.58 -7.64
C VAL A 29 -11.94 -2.41 -8.48
N GLN A 30 -10.77 -2.25 -7.86
CA GLN A 30 -9.48 -2.17 -8.55
C GLN A 30 -8.39 -2.78 -7.66
N LYS A 31 -7.35 -3.33 -8.29
CA LYS A 31 -6.17 -3.83 -7.59
C LYS A 31 -4.94 -3.79 -8.48
N GLY A 32 -3.76 -3.82 -7.86
CA GLY A 32 -2.51 -3.91 -8.58
C GLY A 32 -1.30 -4.06 -7.66
N LYS A 33 -0.11 -3.98 -8.26
CA LYS A 33 1.18 -4.00 -7.57
C LYS A 33 1.86 -2.64 -7.75
N LEU A 34 2.50 -2.14 -6.71
CA LEU A 34 3.38 -0.97 -6.82
C LEU A 34 4.74 -1.39 -7.39
N PRO A 35 5.47 -0.48 -8.07
CA PRO A 35 6.88 -0.67 -8.35
C PRO A 35 7.66 -0.96 -7.06
N ALA A 36 8.78 -1.68 -7.18
CA ALA A 36 9.68 -1.90 -6.05
C ALA A 36 10.13 -0.55 -5.46
N LEU A 37 10.04 -0.40 -4.15
CA LEU A 37 10.47 0.79 -3.44
C LEU A 37 11.90 0.60 -2.95
N TYR A 38 12.71 1.64 -3.00
CA TYR A 38 14.10 1.60 -2.51
C TYR A 38 14.30 2.47 -1.27
N THR A 39 13.21 2.82 -0.59
CA THR A 39 13.21 3.71 0.57
C THR A 39 14.12 3.18 1.69
N PRO A 40 15.22 3.87 2.04
CA PRO A 40 16.14 3.43 3.08
C PRO A 40 15.49 3.42 4.49
N PRO A 41 16.15 2.79 5.50
CA PRO A 41 15.69 2.82 6.89
C PRO A 41 15.38 4.23 7.39
N HIS A 42 14.28 4.38 8.12
CA HIS A 42 13.77 5.66 8.64
C HIS A 42 13.47 6.76 7.61
N CYS A 43 13.63 6.50 6.30
CA CYS A 43 13.34 7.46 5.25
C CYS A 43 11.88 7.42 4.79
N LYS A 44 11.45 8.48 4.09
CA LYS A 44 10.10 8.62 3.56
C LYS A 44 10.14 8.80 2.05
N GLU A 45 9.20 8.20 1.35
CA GLU A 45 9.05 8.31 -0.10
C GLU A 45 7.60 8.66 -0.46
N LYS A 46 7.40 9.45 -1.51
CA LYS A 46 6.07 9.73 -2.07
C LYS A 46 5.83 8.78 -3.23
N VAL A 47 4.75 8.00 -3.16
CA VAL A 47 4.41 7.02 -4.18
C VAL A 47 3.09 7.36 -4.84
N VAL A 48 3.06 7.28 -6.18
CA VAL A 48 1.82 7.37 -6.96
C VAL A 48 1.23 5.96 -7.04
N VAL A 49 0.06 5.75 -6.47
CA VAL A 49 -0.68 4.50 -6.63
C VAL A 49 -1.44 4.55 -7.95
N PRO A 50 -1.20 3.61 -8.89
CA PRO A 50 -1.75 3.67 -10.25
C PRO A 50 -3.20 3.17 -10.33
N PHE A 51 -4.07 3.65 -9.43
CA PHE A 51 -5.51 3.42 -9.53
C PHE A 51 -6.17 4.53 -10.36
N ARG A 52 -7.27 4.19 -11.04
CA ARG A 52 -8.13 5.18 -11.69
C ARG A 52 -9.16 5.64 -10.68
N MET A 53 -9.39 6.95 -10.54
CA MET A 53 -10.42 7.43 -9.63
C MET A 53 -11.78 6.86 -10.08
N PRO A 54 -12.48 6.05 -9.27
CA PRO A 54 -13.82 5.59 -9.61
C PRO A 54 -14.79 6.78 -9.61
N VAL A 55 -15.88 6.66 -10.39
CA VAL A 55 -17.00 7.60 -10.27
C VAL A 55 -17.60 7.40 -8.88
N LEU A 56 -17.59 8.47 -8.07
CA LEU A 56 -18.06 8.40 -6.68
C LEU A 56 -19.58 8.31 -6.66
N GLU A 57 -20.11 7.18 -6.17
CA GLU A 57 -21.54 7.00 -5.95
C GLU A 57 -21.94 7.56 -4.56
N PRO A 58 -23.05 8.31 -4.45
CA PRO A 58 -23.52 8.81 -3.16
C PRO A 58 -23.80 7.67 -2.18
N GLY A 59 -23.23 7.76 -0.98
CA GLY A 59 -23.39 6.74 0.07
C GLY A 59 -22.37 5.60 0.00
N THR A 60 -21.53 5.53 -1.03
CA THR A 60 -20.52 4.47 -1.16
C THR A 60 -19.21 4.85 -0.47
N GLU A 61 -18.74 3.96 0.40
CA GLU A 61 -17.45 4.11 1.04
C GLU A 61 -16.35 3.47 0.23
N TYR A 62 -15.35 4.28 -0.11
CA TYR A 62 -14.19 3.85 -0.84
C TYR A 62 -12.95 3.79 0.04
N TRP A 63 -12.25 2.66 0.00
CA TRP A 63 -11.06 2.40 0.79
C TRP A 63 -9.88 2.00 -0.09
N LEU A 64 -8.73 2.62 0.10
CA LEU A 64 -7.44 2.15 -0.41
C LEU A 64 -6.80 1.29 0.67
N VAL A 65 -6.57 0.02 0.36
CA VAL A 65 -5.88 -0.94 1.21
C VAL A 65 -4.53 -1.25 0.59
N LEU A 66 -3.46 -1.13 1.38
CA LEU A 66 -2.12 -1.57 1.00
C LEU A 66 -1.79 -2.87 1.72
N ARG A 67 -1.37 -3.88 0.96
CA ARG A 67 -0.86 -5.17 1.45
C ARG A 67 0.58 -5.34 1.03
N TYR A 68 1.34 -6.12 1.77
CA TYR A 68 2.76 -6.29 1.49
C TYR A 68 3.20 -7.70 1.83
N LYS A 69 4.07 -8.25 0.98
CA LYS A 69 4.64 -9.58 1.11
C LYS A 69 6.15 -9.50 1.02
N LEU A 70 6.85 -10.43 1.66
CA LEU A 70 8.29 -10.57 1.43
C LEU A 70 8.53 -11.03 -0.02
N SER A 71 9.33 -10.25 -0.74
CA SER A 71 9.74 -10.54 -2.13
C SER A 71 10.79 -11.66 -2.22
N GLN A 72 11.45 -11.96 -1.09
CA GLN A 72 12.52 -12.94 -0.95
C GLN A 72 12.46 -13.62 0.41
N ASP A 73 13.06 -14.81 0.52
CA ASP A 73 13.27 -15.47 1.79
C ASP A 73 14.10 -14.59 2.73
N THR A 74 13.72 -14.54 3.99
CA THR A 74 14.50 -13.88 5.04
C THR A 74 14.90 -14.93 6.08
N PRO A 75 15.97 -14.69 6.88
CA PRO A 75 16.40 -15.66 7.90
C PRO A 75 15.33 -16.05 8.93
N TRP A 76 14.23 -15.29 9.01
CA TRP A 76 13.14 -15.48 9.96
C TRP A 76 11.79 -15.83 9.31
N ALA A 77 11.67 -15.83 7.98
CA ALA A 77 10.45 -16.18 7.26
C ALA A 77 10.70 -16.51 5.78
N GLU A 78 9.97 -17.49 5.25
CA GLU A 78 9.95 -17.83 3.83
C GLU A 78 9.34 -16.71 2.98
N LYS A 79 9.71 -16.69 1.69
CA LYS A 79 9.14 -15.84 0.65
C LYS A 79 7.62 -16.00 0.61
N GLU A 80 6.92 -14.92 0.29
CA GLU A 80 5.45 -14.85 0.30
C GLU A 80 4.76 -14.85 1.66
N TYR A 81 5.51 -14.86 2.78
CA TYR A 81 4.93 -14.55 4.08
C TYR A 81 4.30 -13.15 4.04
N GLU A 82 2.98 -13.10 4.21
CA GLU A 82 2.26 -11.85 4.42
C GLU A 82 2.70 -11.34 5.79
N VAL A 83 3.41 -10.22 5.79
CA VAL A 83 3.73 -9.57 7.05
C VAL A 83 2.42 -8.92 7.50
N ASP A 84 1.69 -9.63 8.34
CA ASP A 84 0.27 -9.38 8.66
C ASP A 84 0.03 -8.05 9.44
N GLY A 85 1.10 -7.31 9.77
CA GLY A 85 1.06 -6.21 10.75
C GLY A 85 0.88 -4.78 10.22
N LEU A 86 0.66 -4.54 8.93
CA LEU A 86 0.64 -3.15 8.36
C LEU A 86 -0.35 -3.06 7.20
N SER A 87 -1.58 -3.53 7.40
CA SER A 87 -2.68 -3.18 6.52
C SER A 87 -3.08 -1.73 6.81
N LEU A 88 -2.72 -0.81 5.91
CA LEU A 88 -3.15 0.59 5.99
C LEU A 88 -4.39 0.78 5.12
N SER A 89 -5.50 1.19 5.76
CA SER A 89 -6.75 1.51 5.10
C SER A 89 -6.95 3.04 5.10
N TYR A 90 -7.05 3.63 3.92
CA TYR A 90 -7.29 5.07 3.75
C TYR A 90 -8.63 5.29 3.06
N ARG A 91 -9.51 6.09 3.66
CA ARG A 91 -10.78 6.48 3.01
C ARG A 91 -10.48 7.48 1.89
N LEU A 92 -10.88 7.13 0.66
CA LEU A 92 -10.59 7.90 -0.55
C LEU A 92 -11.18 9.31 -0.53
N MET A 93 -12.25 9.55 0.23
CA MET A 93 -12.86 10.86 0.39
C MET A 93 -11.89 11.89 1.02
N PHE A 94 -10.97 11.47 1.91
CA PHE A 94 -9.92 12.33 2.48
C PHE A 94 -8.68 12.48 1.59
N LEU A 95 -8.52 11.65 0.55
CA LEU A 95 -7.41 11.79 -0.40
C LEU A 95 -7.65 12.94 -1.40
N ARG A 96 -8.87 13.47 -1.48
CA ARG A 96 -9.19 14.62 -2.36
C ARG A 96 -8.66 15.95 -1.80
N ASP A 97 -8.60 16.08 -0.47
CA ASP A 97 -8.21 17.31 0.23
C ASP A 97 -6.70 17.38 0.55
N LEU A 98 -5.93 16.39 0.11
CA LEU A 98 -4.47 16.29 0.30
C LEU A 98 -3.66 16.77 -0.92
N PHE A 99 -4.31 17.47 -1.86
CA PHE A 99 -3.71 18.05 -3.07
C PHE A 99 -4.09 19.52 -3.25
#